data_AF-A0A961Q6V4-F1
#
_entry.id   AF-A0A961Q6V4-F1
#
_cell.length_a   1.000
_cell.length_b   1.000
_cell.length_c   1.000
_cell.angle_alpha   90.00
_cell.angle_beta   90.00
_cell.angle_gamma   90.00
#
_symmetry.space_group_name_H-M   'P 1'
#
loop_
_entity.id
_entity.type
_entity.pdbx_description
1 polymer ?
#
loop_
_entity_poly.entity_id
_entity_poly.type
_entity_poly.pdbx_seq_one_letter_code
_entity_poly.pdbx_strand_id
1 'polypeptide(L)'
;MIKSMAPAHGVPVWFALRIAEVESNYNPRARGRAGELGVFQLKCSTAKGIGYRGNCSGLLDARTNIQYGLKHLSLAMRSSGGDLKLAASKHNGGLGRKTMVYGYVAKIF
;
A
#
# COMPACT_ATOMS: atom_id res chain seq x y z
N MET A 1 -4.46 10.93 -9.52
CA MET A 1 -4.87 10.62 -8.13
C MET A 1 -3.68 10.29 -7.22
N ILE A 2 -2.88 9.24 -7.47
CA ILE A 2 -1.73 8.93 -6.58
C ILE A 2 -0.78 10.13 -6.45
N LYS A 3 -0.36 10.73 -7.59
CA LYS A 3 0.54 11.90 -7.63
C LYS A 3 0.06 13.07 -6.77
N SER A 4 -1.25 13.34 -6.76
CA SER A 4 -1.84 14.47 -6.03
C SER A 4 -2.09 14.17 -4.55
N MET A 5 -2.33 12.91 -4.19
CA MET A 5 -2.66 12.52 -2.82
C MET A 5 -1.42 12.15 -1.99
N ALA A 6 -0.38 11.57 -2.60
CA ALA A 6 0.79 11.08 -1.89
C ALA A 6 1.49 12.14 -1.00
N PRO A 7 1.65 13.41 -1.44
CA PRO A 7 2.26 14.44 -0.61
C PRO A 7 1.52 14.68 0.71
N ALA A 8 0.18 14.67 0.72
CA ALA A 8 -0.63 14.87 1.92
C ALA A 8 -0.47 13.72 2.94
N HIS A 9 -0.02 12.55 2.49
CA HIS A 9 0.28 11.41 3.35
C HIS A 9 1.77 11.34 3.77
N GLY A 10 2.61 12.27 3.30
CA GLY A 10 4.06 12.25 3.51
C GLY A 10 4.75 11.08 2.79
N VAL A 11 4.16 10.56 1.71
CA VAL A 11 4.72 9.45 0.93
C VAL A 11 5.35 10.02 -0.34
N PRO A 12 6.63 9.71 -0.66
CA PRO A 12 7.24 10.11 -1.92
C PRO A 12 6.43 9.62 -3.11
N VAL A 13 6.14 10.53 -4.05
CA VAL A 13 5.27 10.24 -5.20
C VAL A 13 5.78 9.06 -6.02
N TRP A 14 7.09 9.02 -6.30
CA TRP A 14 7.70 7.95 -7.08
C TRP A 14 7.52 6.58 -6.39
N PHE A 15 7.65 6.54 -5.06
CA PHE A 15 7.54 5.32 -4.27
C PHE A 15 6.11 4.78 -4.28
N ALA A 16 5.12 5.65 -4.09
CA ALA A 16 3.72 5.29 -4.16
C ALA A 16 3.30 4.81 -5.56
N LEU A 17 3.79 5.46 -6.62
CA LEU A 17 3.54 5.04 -8.00
C LEU A 17 4.15 3.66 -8.27
N ARG A 18 5.41 3.46 -7.88
CA ARG A 18 6.10 2.20 -8.14
C ARG A 18 5.47 1.02 -7.40
N ILE A 19 5.03 1.21 -6.15
CA ILE A 19 4.27 0.19 -5.44
C ILE A 19 2.95 -0.12 -6.15
N ALA A 20 2.16 0.91 -6.50
CA ALA A 20 0.88 0.69 -7.20
C ALA A 20 1.03 -0.03 -8.56
N GLU A 21 2.13 0.24 -9.27
CA GLU A 21 2.51 -0.47 -10.49
C GLU A 21 2.79 -1.95 -10.22
N VAL A 22 3.65 -2.26 -9.24
CA VAL A 22 4.03 -3.64 -8.90
C VAL A 22 2.87 -4.45 -8.32
N GLU A 23 1.99 -3.82 -7.54
CA GLU A 23 0.87 -4.49 -6.89
C GLU A 23 -0.27 -4.84 -7.85
N SER A 24 -0.63 -3.94 -8.76
CA SER A 24 -1.83 -4.12 -9.58
C SER A 24 -1.72 -3.61 -11.01
N ASN A 25 -0.57 -3.06 -11.39
CA ASN A 25 -0.44 -2.22 -12.58
C ASN A 25 -1.54 -1.15 -12.64
N TYR A 26 -1.76 -0.49 -11.49
CA TYR A 26 -2.80 0.54 -11.29
C TYR A 26 -4.25 0.09 -11.46
N ASN A 27 -4.54 -1.22 -11.50
CA ASN A 27 -5.89 -1.73 -11.71
C ASN A 27 -6.73 -1.64 -10.41
N PRO A 28 -7.77 -0.78 -10.34
CA PRO A 28 -8.59 -0.65 -9.13
C PRO A 28 -9.49 -1.86 -8.88
N ARG A 29 -9.70 -2.72 -9.89
CA ARG A 29 -10.53 -3.93 -9.76
C ARG A 29 -9.70 -5.21 -9.54
N ALA A 30 -8.39 -5.08 -9.37
CA ALA A 30 -7.50 -6.20 -9.11
C ALA A 30 -7.89 -6.94 -7.82
N ARG A 31 -7.80 -8.27 -7.86
CA ARG A 31 -8.04 -9.17 -6.74
C ARG A 31 -6.86 -10.12 -6.61
N GLY A 32 -6.16 -10.05 -5.49
CA GLY A 32 -5.03 -10.91 -5.19
C GLY A 32 -5.48 -12.27 -4.67
N ARG A 33 -4.57 -13.24 -4.74
CA ARG A 33 -4.85 -14.63 -4.36
C ARG A 33 -5.14 -14.80 -2.87
N ALA A 34 -4.64 -13.92 -2.00
CA ALA A 34 -4.84 -13.98 -0.56
C ALA A 34 -5.85 -12.93 -0.07
N GLY A 35 -6.74 -12.46 -0.96
CA GLY A 35 -7.84 -11.55 -0.64
C GLY A 35 -7.47 -10.08 -0.68
N GLU A 36 -6.35 -9.73 -1.31
CA GLU A 36 -5.96 -8.35 -1.59
C GLU A 36 -6.88 -7.68 -2.63
N LEU A 37 -7.13 -6.39 -2.47
CA LEU A 37 -8.07 -5.65 -3.31
C LEU A 37 -7.46 -4.34 -3.82
N GLY A 38 -7.74 -4.06 -5.09
CA GLY A 38 -7.53 -2.77 -5.75
C GLY A 38 -6.07 -2.38 -5.97
N VAL A 39 -5.87 -1.07 -6.15
CA VAL A 39 -4.63 -0.46 -6.65
C VAL A 39 -3.39 -0.83 -5.83
N PHE A 40 -3.51 -0.78 -4.50
CA PHE A 40 -2.45 -1.09 -3.54
C PHE A 40 -2.59 -2.49 -2.94
N GLN A 41 -3.41 -3.36 -3.53
CA GLN A 41 -3.61 -4.74 -3.08
C GLN A 41 -3.78 -4.85 -1.55
N LEU A 42 -4.68 -4.04 -1.00
CA LEU A 42 -4.93 -4.04 0.45
C LEU A 42 -5.80 -5.22 0.84
N LYS A 43 -5.41 -5.92 1.91
CA LYS A 43 -6.34 -6.81 2.62
C LYS A 43 -7.39 -5.98 3.36
N CYS A 44 -8.63 -6.44 3.32
CA CYS A 44 -9.73 -5.76 3.99
C CYS A 44 -9.51 -5.62 5.51
N SER A 45 -8.93 -6.64 6.15
CA SER A 45 -8.55 -6.60 7.57
C SER A 45 -7.51 -5.52 7.85
N THR A 46 -6.48 -5.41 7.02
CA THR A 46 -5.45 -4.36 7.10
C THR A 46 -6.06 -2.97 6.96
N ALA A 47 -6.90 -2.75 5.95
CA ALA A 47 -7.57 -1.47 5.76
C ALA A 47 -8.44 -1.09 6.98
N LYS A 48 -9.20 -2.06 7.51
CA LYS A 48 -10.01 -1.86 8.73
C LYS A 48 -9.14 -1.50 9.94
N GLY A 49 -8.01 -2.19 10.13
CA GLY A 49 -7.05 -1.91 11.20
C GLY A 49 -6.47 -0.49 11.16
N ILE A 50 -6.48 0.16 10.00
CA ILE A 50 -6.04 1.55 9.83
C ILE A 50 -7.21 2.54 9.68
N GLY A 51 -8.43 2.14 10.06
CA GLY A 51 -9.59 3.02 10.17
C GLY A 51 -10.52 3.05 8.96
N TYR A 52 -10.43 2.10 8.02
CA TYR A 52 -11.46 1.90 7.01
C TYR A 52 -12.70 1.27 7.65
N ARG A 53 -13.89 1.84 7.41
CA ARG A 53 -15.16 1.38 7.99
C ARG A 53 -16.12 0.77 6.97
N GLY A 54 -15.77 0.81 5.68
CA GLY A 54 -16.60 0.25 4.62
C GLY A 54 -16.51 -1.27 4.53
N ASN A 55 -17.31 -1.83 3.61
CA ASN A 55 -17.23 -3.24 3.24
C ASN A 55 -15.96 -3.52 2.42
N CYS A 56 -15.58 -4.79 2.29
CA CYS A 56 -14.35 -5.14 1.59
C CYS A 56 -14.41 -4.75 0.10
N SER A 57 -15.56 -4.89 -0.56
CA SER A 57 -15.73 -4.52 -1.97
C SER A 57 -15.49 -3.02 -2.23
N GLY A 58 -15.69 -2.14 -1.26
CA GLY A 58 -15.34 -0.72 -1.38
C GLY A 58 -13.85 -0.45 -1.56
N LEU A 59 -12.96 -1.41 -1.27
CA LEU A 59 -11.54 -1.31 -1.65
C LEU A 59 -11.30 -1.50 -3.16
N LEU A 60 -12.32 -1.86 -3.94
CA LEU A 60 -12.25 -1.87 -5.41
C LEU A 60 -12.60 -0.50 -6.02
N ASP A 61 -13.04 0.47 -5.20
CA ASP A 61 -13.07 1.87 -5.60
C ASP A 61 -11.65 2.45 -5.59
N ALA A 62 -11.23 3.05 -6.71
CA ALA A 62 -9.88 3.53 -6.89
C ALA A 62 -9.50 4.59 -5.85
N ARG A 63 -10.40 5.53 -5.56
CA ARG A 63 -10.13 6.65 -4.64
C ARG A 63 -9.99 6.16 -3.21
N THR A 64 -10.91 5.32 -2.77
CA THR A 64 -10.89 4.67 -1.46
C THR A 64 -9.60 3.86 -1.30
N ASN A 65 -9.28 3.02 -2.28
CA ASN A 65 -8.09 2.19 -2.22
C ASN A 65 -6.80 3.02 -2.15
N ILE A 66 -6.68 4.07 -2.97
CA ILE A 66 -5.51 4.96 -2.96
C ILE A 66 -5.40 5.71 -1.64
N GLN A 67 -6.50 6.20 -1.07
CA GLN A 67 -6.51 6.87 0.23
C GLN A 67 -5.96 5.97 1.35
N TYR A 68 -6.48 4.75 1.45
CA TYR A 68 -6.05 3.81 2.49
C TYR A 68 -4.69 3.17 2.17
N GLY A 69 -4.34 3.01 0.90
CA GLY A 69 -3.02 2.53 0.47
C GLY A 69 -1.92 3.51 0.82
N LEU A 70 -2.12 4.80 0.54
CA LEU A 70 -1.19 5.86 0.96
C LEU A 70 -1.12 5.99 2.49
N LYS A 71 -2.25 5.85 3.20
CA LYS A 71 -2.24 5.79 4.67
C LYS A 71 -1.41 4.60 5.18
N HIS A 72 -1.55 3.43 4.57
CA HIS A 72 -0.78 2.24 4.90
C HIS A 72 0.72 2.46 4.68
N LEU A 73 1.11 3.03 3.53
CA LEU A 73 2.51 3.35 3.24
C LEU A 73 3.09 4.37 4.22
N SER A 74 2.32 5.40 4.58
CA SER A 74 2.72 6.40 5.58
C SER A 74 3.01 5.75 6.94
N LEU A 75 2.14 4.84 7.40
CA LEU A 75 2.36 4.07 8.64
C LEU A 75 3.58 3.16 8.54
N ALA A 76 3.75 2.45 7.41
CA ALA A 76 4.91 1.61 7.17
C ALA A 76 6.21 2.41 7.26
N MET A 77 6.29 3.55 6.56
CA MET A 77 7.45 4.45 6.57
C MET A 77 7.78 4.97 7.97
N ARG A 78 6.77 5.45 8.71
CA ARG A 78 6.94 5.93 10.08
C ARG A 78 7.50 4.83 10.99
N SER A 79 6.93 3.63 10.91
CA SER A 79 7.38 2.48 11.72
C SER A 79 8.74 1.90 11.29
N SER A 80 9.26 2.33 10.13
CA SER A 80 10.57 1.96 9.59
C SER A 80 11.64 3.02 9.85
N GLY A 81 11.33 4.10 10.59
CA GLY A 81 12.27 5.20 10.79
C GLY A 81 12.66 5.91 9.49
N GLY A 82 11.79 5.89 8.47
CA GLY A 82 12.07 6.48 7.15
C GLY A 82 12.75 5.55 6.15
N ASP A 83 13.18 4.33 6.54
CA ASP A 83 13.72 3.35 5.59
C ASP A 83 12.62 2.86 4.62
N LEU A 84 12.71 3.32 3.37
CA LEU A 84 11.75 2.99 2.32
C LEU A 84 11.80 1.51 1.90
N LYS A 85 12.96 0.85 2.00
CA LYS A 85 13.09 -0.57 1.65
C LYS A 85 12.42 -1.43 2.73
N LEU A 86 12.56 -1.07 4.00
CA LEU A 86 11.82 -1.72 5.09
C LEU A 86 10.33 -1.37 5.02
N ALA A 87 9.97 -0.14 4.65
CA ALA A 87 8.56 0.25 4.45
C ALA A 87 7.90 -0.56 3.32
N ALA A 88 8.59 -0.77 2.19
CA ALA A 88 8.13 -1.66 1.12
C ALA A 88 7.94 -3.09 1.62
N SER A 89 8.88 -3.60 2.42
CA SER A 89 8.79 -4.92 3.04
C SER A 89 7.59 -5.05 3.99
N LYS A 90 7.28 -4.00 4.76
CA LYS A 90 6.08 -3.93 5.60
C LYS A 90 4.79 -3.79 4.79
N HIS A 91 4.83 -3.15 3.63
CA HIS A 91 3.67 -3.14 2.73
C HIS A 91 3.35 -4.54 2.21
N ASN A 92 4.36 -5.25 1.71
CA ASN A 92 4.21 -6.60 1.19
C ASN A 92 3.86 -7.63 2.27
N GLY A 93 4.51 -7.56 3.45
CA GLY A 93 4.40 -8.59 4.50
C GLY A 93 3.57 -8.19 5.72
N GLY A 94 2.96 -7.00 5.73
CA GLY A 94 2.21 -6.45 6.86
C GLY A 94 3.03 -5.53 7.77
N LEU A 95 2.35 -4.56 8.41
CA LEU A 95 2.97 -3.48 9.21
C LEU A 95 3.85 -3.96 10.37
N GLY A 96 3.56 -5.14 10.93
CA GLY A 96 4.34 -5.75 12.02
C GLY A 96 5.69 -6.32 11.57
N ARG A 97 5.97 -6.40 10.27
CA ARG A 97 7.22 -6.96 9.77
C ARG A 97 8.44 -6.15 10.21
N LYS A 98 9.50 -6.84 10.64
CA LYS A 98 10.76 -6.23 11.11
C LYS A 98 11.95 -6.51 10.17
N THR A 99 11.78 -7.36 9.17
CA THR A 99 12.84 -7.82 8.27
C THR A 99 12.52 -7.50 6.81
N MET A 100 13.58 -7.43 6.00
CA MET A 100 13.48 -7.18 4.57
C MET A 100 12.79 -8.31 3.81
N VAL A 101 12.07 -7.96 2.73
CA VAL A 101 11.63 -8.88 1.68
C VAL A 101 12.45 -8.57 0.42
N TYR A 102 13.66 -9.14 0.32
CA TYR A 102 14.61 -8.78 -0.75
C TYR A 102 14.01 -8.87 -2.16
N GLY A 103 13.30 -9.95 -2.47
CA GLY A 103 12.67 -10.13 -3.78
C GLY A 103 11.55 -9.13 -4.09
N TYR A 104 10.90 -8.55 -3.07
CA TYR A 104 9.92 -7.49 -3.26
C TYR A 104 10.61 -6.12 -3.37
N VAL A 105 11.62 -5.87 -2.55
CA VAL A 105 12.41 -4.63 -2.56
C VAL A 105 13.07 -4.42 -3.92
N ALA A 106 13.64 -5.46 -4.52
CA ALA A 106 14.22 -5.42 -5.88
C ALA A 106 13.19 -5.14 -7.00
N LYS A 107 11.88 -5.27 -6.74
CA LYS A 107 10.86 -4.83 -7.69
C LYS A 107 10.58 -3.34 -7.55
N ILE A 108 10.78 -2.77 -6.36
CA ILE A 108 10.46 -1.37 -6.06
C ILE A 108 11.64 -0.43 -6.36
N PHE A 109 12.87 -0.92 -6.24
CA PHE A 109 14.11 -0.18 -6.47
C PHE A 109 14.94 -0.88 -7.53
#